data_AF-A0A3M1IP94-F1
#
_entry.id   AF-A0A3M1IP94-F1
#
_cell.length_a   1.000
_cell.length_b   1.000
_cell.length_c   1.000
_cell.angle_alpha   90.00
_cell.angle_beta   90.00
_cell.angle_gamma   90.00
#
_symmetry.space_group_name_H-M   'P 1'
#
loop_
_entity.id
_entity.type
_entity.pdbx_description
1 polymer ?
#
loop_
_entity_poly.entity_id
_entity_poly.type
_entity_poly.pdbx_seq_one_letter_code
_entity_poly.pdbx_strand_id
1 'polypeptide(L)'
;LDWDEGPDLGGPHAPYDQSARMPLYREALERLRAGGYLYACTCSRKDIRLAASAPHPPDDEPVYPGTCRERKTPPVDRPYAWRFRVPEGRRVRFTDGRRGDCVYEAGRDFGDFVVWRSDDTPAYHLACVVDDALMGITEVVRGEDLLRSTARQLLLYEAMGWPPPAWFHCELVTDEHGRRLAKRHDALSLRALRERGADPAAWVKEWSERLRDGEAASRRAPGAAG
;
A
#
# COMPACT_ATOMS: atom_id res chain seq x y z
N LEU A 1 -12.63 17.22 -11.24
CA LEU A 1 -11.45 17.17 -10.37
C LEU A 1 -10.26 17.28 -11.28
N ASP A 2 -9.67 18.46 -11.29
CA ASP A 2 -8.38 18.78 -11.87
C ASP A 2 -7.25 18.40 -10.90
N TRP A 3 -6.00 18.49 -11.37
CA TRP A 3 -4.79 18.28 -10.58
C TRP A 3 -3.75 19.34 -10.93
N ASP A 4 -2.98 19.77 -9.94
CA ASP A 4 -1.93 20.80 -10.09
C ASP A 4 -0.64 20.24 -10.71
N GLU A 5 -0.39 18.94 -10.52
CA GLU A 5 0.77 18.21 -11.03
C GLU A 5 0.30 16.86 -11.62
N GLY A 6 0.81 16.48 -12.79
CA GLY A 6 0.38 15.24 -13.43
C GLY A 6 1.08 14.92 -14.75
N PRO A 7 0.83 13.74 -15.35
CA PRO A 7 1.52 13.30 -16.56
C PRO A 7 1.22 14.16 -17.79
N ASP A 8 0.07 14.80 -17.83
CA ASP A 8 -0.39 15.70 -18.90
C ASP A 8 -0.03 17.18 -18.66
N LEU A 9 0.00 17.62 -17.40
CA LEU A 9 0.31 19.00 -17.03
C LEU A 9 1.82 19.23 -16.76
N GLY A 10 2.54 18.17 -16.40
CA GLY A 10 3.90 18.27 -15.88
C GLY A 10 3.93 18.77 -14.43
N GLY A 11 5.09 19.28 -14.02
CA GLY A 11 5.32 19.79 -12.67
C GLY A 11 6.76 19.57 -12.19
N PRO A 12 7.13 20.12 -11.02
CA PRO A 12 8.50 20.09 -10.52
C PRO A 12 9.00 18.67 -10.19
N HIS A 13 8.11 17.71 -9.97
CA HIS A 13 8.46 16.33 -9.59
C HIS A 13 8.31 15.31 -10.73
N ALA A 14 8.11 15.79 -11.95
CA ALA A 14 8.02 14.96 -13.15
C ALA A 14 9.21 13.98 -13.26
N PRO A 15 9.03 12.80 -13.88
CA PRO A 15 7.79 12.32 -14.51
C PRO A 15 6.80 11.74 -13.50
N TYR A 16 5.50 11.79 -13.82
CA TYR A 16 4.41 11.27 -12.95
C TYR A 16 3.99 9.83 -13.30
N ASP A 17 4.54 9.25 -14.37
CA ASP A 17 4.37 7.85 -14.72
C ASP A 17 5.46 6.99 -14.06
N GLN A 18 5.06 6.03 -13.21
CA GLN A 18 6.01 5.15 -12.52
C GLN A 18 6.91 4.36 -13.49
N SER A 19 6.40 3.98 -14.66
CA SER A 19 7.21 3.30 -15.68
C SER A 19 8.39 4.14 -16.17
N ALA A 20 8.30 5.47 -16.11
CA ALA A 20 9.37 6.40 -16.47
C ALA A 20 10.32 6.73 -15.30
N ARG A 21 10.05 6.22 -14.08
CA ARG A 21 10.81 6.53 -12.84
C ARG A 21 11.76 5.41 -12.42
N MET A 22 11.94 4.38 -13.25
CA MET A 22 12.78 3.22 -12.97
C MET A 22 14.18 3.54 -12.40
N PRO A 23 14.92 4.56 -12.88
CA PRO A 23 16.22 4.91 -12.29
C PRO A 23 16.16 5.24 -10.79
N LEU A 24 15.11 5.95 -10.34
CA LEU A 24 14.92 6.32 -8.93
C LEU A 24 14.67 5.09 -8.05
N TYR A 25 13.87 4.15 -8.55
CA TYR A 25 13.59 2.91 -7.83
C TYR A 25 14.81 1.99 -7.76
N ARG A 26 15.66 2.00 -8.80
CA ARG A 26 16.94 1.27 -8.79
C ARG A 26 17.89 1.82 -7.76
N GLU A 27 18.01 3.14 -7.66
CA GLU A 27 18.85 3.78 -6.65
C GLU A 27 18.38 3.39 -5.24
N ALA A 28 17.07 3.45 -4.99
CA ALA A 28 16.50 3.03 -3.71
C ALA A 28 16.74 1.53 -3.43
N LEU A 29 16.60 0.66 -4.45
CA LEU A 29 16.92 -0.75 -4.33
C LEU A 29 18.38 -0.95 -3.89
N GLU A 30 19.33 -0.30 -4.56
CA GLU A 30 20.76 -0.45 -4.22
C GLU A 30 21.09 0.09 -2.84
N ARG A 31 20.47 1.19 -2.40
CA ARG A 31 20.60 1.70 -1.03
C ARG A 31 20.12 0.68 0.00
N LEU A 32 18.96 0.06 -0.22
CA LEU A 32 18.44 -0.97 0.66
C LEU A 32 19.31 -2.25 0.66
N ARG A 33 19.88 -2.63 -0.49
CA ARG A 33 20.82 -3.75 -0.59
C ARG A 33 22.11 -3.47 0.17
N ALA A 34 22.71 -2.30 -0.03
CA ALA A 34 23.92 -1.86 0.66
C ALA A 34 23.72 -1.77 2.18
N GLY A 35 22.52 -1.38 2.63
CA GLY A 35 22.13 -1.36 4.04
C GLY A 35 21.84 -2.73 4.66
N GLY A 36 21.92 -3.82 3.89
CA GLY A 36 21.68 -5.18 4.39
C GLY A 36 20.21 -5.49 4.71
N TYR A 37 19.27 -4.66 4.24
CA TYR A 37 17.85 -4.84 4.50
C TYR A 37 17.21 -5.93 3.63
N LEU A 38 17.87 -6.33 2.52
CA LEU A 38 17.26 -7.17 1.50
C LEU A 38 17.93 -8.53 1.38
N TYR A 39 17.15 -9.52 0.96
CA TYR A 39 17.65 -10.84 0.55
C TYR A 39 16.92 -11.33 -0.71
N ALA A 40 17.60 -12.19 -1.47
CA ALA A 40 17.05 -12.78 -2.69
C ALA A 40 16.09 -13.94 -2.37
N CYS A 41 14.92 -13.93 -2.99
CA CYS A 41 13.87 -14.93 -2.80
C CYS A 41 13.45 -15.55 -4.13
N THR A 42 13.46 -16.88 -4.20
CA THR A 42 13.03 -17.65 -5.37
C THR A 42 11.65 -18.28 -5.19
N CYS A 43 10.99 -18.06 -4.05
CA CYS A 43 9.69 -18.66 -3.76
C CYS A 43 8.62 -18.04 -4.65
N SER A 44 7.87 -18.89 -5.34
CA SER A 44 6.67 -18.49 -6.06
C SER A 44 5.52 -18.19 -5.09
N ARG A 45 4.48 -17.50 -5.58
CA ARG A 45 3.23 -17.33 -4.82
C ARG A 45 2.56 -18.65 -4.45
N LYS A 46 2.78 -19.70 -5.26
CA LYS A 46 2.27 -21.04 -4.98
C LYS A 46 3.03 -21.62 -3.79
N ASP A 47 4.36 -21.59 -3.79
CA ASP A 47 5.18 -22.11 -2.69
C ASP A 47 4.84 -21.45 -1.36
N ILE A 48 4.66 -20.13 -1.36
CA ILE A 48 4.32 -19.37 -0.15
C ILE A 48 2.94 -19.78 0.37
N ARG A 49 1.95 -19.94 -0.50
CA ARG A 49 0.60 -20.37 -0.11
C ARG A 49 0.59 -21.81 0.42
N LEU A 50 1.37 -22.73 -0.14
CA LEU A 50 1.47 -24.10 0.37
C LEU A 50 2.16 -24.15 1.74
N ALA A 51 3.13 -23.29 1.97
CA ALA A 51 3.88 -23.23 3.23
C ALA A 51 3.15 -22.45 4.34
N ALA A 52 2.11 -21.69 3.99
CA ALA A 52 1.28 -20.98 4.96
C ALA A 52 0.47 -21.98 5.79
N SER A 53 0.75 -22.03 7.09
CA SER A 53 0.14 -22.99 8.02
C SER A 53 -1.25 -22.59 8.51
N ALA A 54 -1.66 -21.33 8.32
CA ALA A 54 -2.94 -20.81 8.79
C ALA A 54 -3.92 -20.56 7.62
N PRO A 55 -5.22 -20.81 7.81
CA PRO A 55 -6.25 -20.32 6.90
C PRO A 55 -6.19 -18.79 6.87
N HIS A 56 -5.72 -18.24 5.75
CA HIS A 56 -5.79 -16.81 5.52
C HIS A 56 -7.16 -16.48 4.89
N PRO A 57 -7.80 -15.36 5.27
CA PRO A 57 -8.94 -14.85 4.52
C PRO A 57 -8.59 -14.79 3.02
N PRO A 58 -9.53 -15.03 2.10
CA PRO A 58 -9.24 -15.13 0.67
C PRO A 58 -8.48 -13.93 0.08
N ASP A 59 -8.63 -12.76 0.71
CA ASP A 59 -8.05 -11.49 0.27
C ASP A 59 -6.74 -11.12 0.99
N ASP A 60 -6.26 -11.95 1.93
CA ASP A 60 -5.09 -11.63 2.75
C ASP A 60 -3.84 -12.40 2.28
N GLU A 61 -2.75 -11.66 2.02
CA GLU A 61 -1.48 -12.28 1.62
C GLU A 61 -0.86 -13.01 2.82
N PRO A 62 -0.52 -14.31 2.69
CA PRO A 62 0.12 -15.06 3.76
C PRO A 62 1.44 -14.41 4.19
N VAL A 63 1.75 -14.50 5.48
CA VAL A 63 3.06 -14.11 6.00
C VAL A 63 4.11 -15.01 5.36
N TYR A 64 5.20 -14.41 4.85
CA TYR A 64 6.25 -15.18 4.19
C TYR A 64 6.89 -16.17 5.18
N PRO A 65 6.99 -17.47 4.85
CA PRO A 65 7.46 -18.52 5.76
C PRO A 65 8.97 -18.49 6.04
N GLY A 66 9.73 -17.56 5.46
CA GLY A 66 11.17 -17.43 5.70
C GLY A 66 12.06 -18.40 4.92
N THR A 67 11.53 -19.20 3.97
CA THR A 67 12.27 -20.27 3.27
C THR A 67 13.60 -19.82 2.64
N CYS A 68 13.66 -18.62 2.07
CA CYS A 68 14.88 -18.05 1.45
C CYS A 68 15.58 -17.02 2.35
N ARG A 69 15.12 -16.81 3.59
CA ARG A 69 15.56 -15.70 4.44
C ARG A 69 17.07 -15.75 4.72
N GLU A 70 17.65 -16.94 4.89
CA GLU A 70 19.08 -17.10 5.17
C GLU A 70 19.97 -17.15 3.92
N ARG A 71 19.42 -16.87 2.73
CA ARG A 71 20.19 -16.84 1.49
C ARG A 71 21.13 -15.62 1.47
N LYS A 72 22.44 -15.88 1.46
CA LYS A 72 23.48 -14.85 1.42
C LYS A 72 23.72 -14.27 0.02
N THR A 73 23.65 -15.12 -1.00
CA THR A 73 23.94 -14.73 -2.39
C THR A 73 22.74 -14.97 -3.30
N PRO A 74 22.38 -14.01 -4.17
CA PRO A 74 21.37 -14.23 -5.18
C PRO A 74 21.74 -15.39 -6.11
N PRO A 75 20.76 -16.20 -6.56
CA PRO A 75 21.03 -17.23 -7.54
C PRO A 75 21.37 -16.61 -8.90
N VAL A 76 22.24 -17.29 -9.66
CA VAL A 76 22.67 -16.86 -11.00
C VAL A 76 21.85 -17.58 -12.10
N ASP A 77 21.27 -18.73 -11.78
CA ASP A 77 20.64 -19.68 -12.72
C ASP A 77 19.12 -19.51 -12.85
N ARG A 78 18.50 -18.61 -12.08
CA ARG A 78 17.04 -18.44 -12.09
C ARG A 78 16.60 -17.05 -11.64
N PRO A 79 15.40 -16.61 -12.07
CA PRO A 79 14.79 -15.37 -11.59
C PRO A 79 14.57 -15.40 -10.07
N TYR A 80 14.69 -14.24 -9.44
CA TYR A 80 14.44 -14.05 -8.01
C TYR A 80 13.88 -12.65 -7.76
N ALA A 81 13.13 -12.50 -6.68
CA ALA A 81 12.68 -11.23 -6.15
C ALA A 81 13.60 -10.75 -5.03
N TRP A 82 13.68 -9.45 -4.79
CA TRP A 82 14.24 -8.90 -3.57
C TRP A 82 13.15 -8.73 -2.52
N ARG A 83 13.37 -9.28 -1.33
CA ARG A 83 12.48 -9.12 -0.17
C ARG A 83 13.16 -8.29 0.90
N PHE A 84 12.36 -7.44 1.54
CA PHE A 84 12.76 -6.74 2.74
C PHE A 84 12.71 -7.70 3.94
N ARG A 85 13.83 -7.80 4.66
CA ARG A 85 13.95 -8.54 5.91
C ARG A 85 13.37 -7.69 7.03
N VAL A 86 12.19 -8.05 7.50
CA VAL A 86 11.57 -7.44 8.66
C VAL A 86 12.16 -8.10 9.92
N PRO A 87 12.63 -7.34 10.92
CA PRO A 87 13.05 -7.92 12.20
C PRO A 87 11.88 -8.66 12.88
N GLU A 88 12.16 -9.83 13.45
CA GLU A 88 11.15 -10.64 14.13
C GLU A 88 10.50 -9.86 15.29
N GLY A 89 9.17 -9.94 15.43
CA GLY A 89 8.44 -9.21 16.47
C GLY A 89 8.50 -7.68 16.37
N ARG A 90 9.00 -7.12 15.25
CA ARG A 90 9.02 -5.67 15.03
C ARG A 90 7.60 -5.12 15.11
N ARG A 91 7.35 -4.25 16.09
CA ARG A 91 6.10 -3.50 16.23
C ARG A 91 6.23 -2.16 15.54
N VAL A 92 5.39 -1.95 14.52
CA VAL A 92 5.27 -0.68 13.81
C VAL A 92 4.04 0.04 14.34
N ARG A 93 4.21 1.31 14.72
CA ARG A 93 3.15 2.17 15.24
C ARG A 93 3.04 3.42 14.38
N PHE A 94 1.81 3.84 14.12
CA PHE A 94 1.52 5.13 13.48
C PHE A 94 0.11 5.57 13.87
N THR A 95 -0.14 6.88 13.80
CA THR A 95 -1.46 7.45 13.99
C THR A 95 -2.07 7.73 12.63
N ASP A 96 -3.25 7.18 12.37
CA ASP A 96 -4.05 7.44 11.18
C ASP A 96 -5.11 8.49 11.48
N GLY A 97 -5.34 9.42 10.55
CA GLY A 97 -6.27 10.53 10.72
C GLY A 97 -7.72 10.10 10.95
N ARG A 98 -8.14 8.90 10.52
CA ARG A 98 -9.47 8.35 10.80
C ARG A 98 -9.43 7.24 11.84
N ARG A 99 -8.53 6.28 11.69
CA ARG A 99 -8.49 5.06 12.53
C ARG A 99 -7.84 5.29 13.90
N GLY A 100 -7.16 6.41 14.10
CA GLY A 100 -6.39 6.70 15.31
C GLY A 100 -5.12 5.85 15.39
N ASP A 101 -4.73 5.49 16.60
CA ASP A 101 -3.49 4.76 16.84
C ASP A 101 -3.56 3.33 16.29
N CYS A 102 -2.66 3.05 15.35
CA CYS A 102 -2.52 1.76 14.69
C CYS A 102 -1.23 1.07 15.14
N VAL A 103 -1.31 -0.23 15.44
CA VAL A 103 -0.15 -1.05 15.80
C VAL A 103 -0.20 -2.36 15.04
N TYR A 104 0.91 -2.69 14.36
CA TYR A 104 1.09 -3.94 13.64
C TYR A 104 2.39 -4.62 14.06
N GLU A 105 2.36 -5.95 14.17
CA GLU A 105 3.50 -6.74 14.61
C GLU A 105 3.96 -7.71 13.51
N ALA A 106 5.26 -7.69 13.22
CA ALA A 106 5.90 -8.63 12.30
C ALA A 106 5.86 -10.06 12.86
N GLY A 107 5.50 -11.03 12.02
CA GLY A 107 5.27 -12.43 12.39
C GLY A 107 3.80 -12.73 12.70
N ARG A 108 3.01 -11.73 13.11
CA ARG A 108 1.58 -11.85 13.39
C ARG A 108 0.71 -11.21 12.30
N ASP A 109 0.93 -9.93 12.03
CA ASP A 109 0.10 -9.15 11.11
C ASP A 109 0.68 -9.09 9.70
N PHE A 110 2.01 -9.07 9.60
CA PHE A 110 2.75 -9.05 8.34
C PHE A 110 4.14 -9.69 8.50
N GLY A 111 4.90 -9.82 7.43
CA GLY A 111 6.30 -10.25 7.49
C GLY A 111 7.07 -9.80 6.27
N ASP A 112 8.15 -10.52 5.94
CA ASP A 112 9.06 -10.19 4.84
C ASP A 112 8.31 -10.03 3.50
N PHE A 113 8.38 -8.84 2.94
CA PHE A 113 7.61 -8.44 1.76
C PHE A 113 8.51 -8.15 0.57
N VAL A 114 7.97 -8.32 -0.64
CA VAL A 114 8.71 -8.04 -1.88
C VAL A 114 8.88 -6.54 -2.05
N VAL A 115 10.10 -6.10 -2.37
CA VAL A 115 10.42 -4.71 -2.76
C VAL A 115 10.83 -4.61 -4.23
N TRP A 116 11.36 -5.68 -4.80
CA TRP A 116 11.68 -5.80 -6.22
C TRP A 116 11.25 -7.15 -6.74
N ARG A 117 10.56 -7.17 -7.87
CA ARG A 117 9.97 -8.37 -8.44
C ARG A 117 10.99 -9.09 -9.33
N SER A 118 10.73 -10.36 -9.62
CA SER A 118 11.60 -11.18 -10.48
C SER A 118 11.54 -10.82 -11.96
N ASP A 119 10.52 -10.06 -12.37
CA ASP A 119 10.37 -9.47 -13.70
C ASP A 119 11.06 -8.10 -13.81
N ASP A 120 11.90 -7.78 -12.83
CA ASP A 120 12.77 -6.60 -12.83
C ASP A 120 12.05 -5.26 -12.69
N THR A 121 10.94 -5.26 -11.95
CA THR A 121 10.15 -4.06 -11.63
C THR A 121 10.04 -3.85 -10.11
N PRO A 122 9.88 -2.60 -9.63
CA PRO A 122 9.64 -2.34 -8.21
C PRO A 122 8.31 -2.96 -7.78
N ALA A 123 8.24 -3.43 -6.54
CA ALA A 123 6.96 -3.73 -5.92
C ALA A 123 6.31 -2.44 -5.39
N TYR A 124 4.98 -2.50 -5.24
CA TYR A 124 4.13 -1.39 -4.81
C TYR A 124 4.70 -0.61 -3.62
N HIS A 125 5.16 -1.30 -2.57
CA HIS A 125 5.67 -0.62 -1.37
C HIS A 125 6.90 0.25 -1.65
N LEU A 126 7.85 -0.22 -2.47
CA LEU A 126 9.04 0.55 -2.82
C LEU A 126 8.68 1.73 -3.73
N ALA A 127 7.87 1.49 -4.76
CA ALA A 127 7.48 2.53 -5.70
C ALA A 127 6.76 3.68 -5.00
N CYS A 128 5.77 3.38 -4.15
CA CYS A 128 5.06 4.41 -3.37
C CYS A 128 5.99 5.19 -2.44
N VAL A 129 6.84 4.52 -1.65
CA VAL A 129 7.71 5.23 -0.68
C VAL A 129 8.71 6.13 -1.39
N VAL A 130 9.28 5.68 -2.51
CA VAL A 130 10.20 6.49 -3.30
C VAL A 130 9.48 7.69 -3.91
N ASP A 131 8.31 7.49 -4.49
CA ASP A 131 7.56 8.57 -5.12
C ASP A 131 7.04 9.56 -4.08
N ASP A 132 6.42 9.10 -3.01
CA ASP A 132 5.92 9.94 -1.92
C ASP A 132 7.05 10.82 -1.35
N ALA A 133 8.21 10.24 -1.06
CA ALA A 133 9.34 10.97 -0.51
C ALA A 133 9.94 11.99 -1.50
N LEU A 134 10.10 11.61 -2.77
CA LEU A 134 10.72 12.48 -3.78
C LEU A 134 9.77 13.52 -4.36
N MET A 135 8.45 13.28 -4.28
CA MET A 135 7.41 14.25 -4.64
C MET A 135 7.01 15.14 -3.47
N GLY A 136 7.62 14.96 -2.29
CA GLY A 136 7.34 15.78 -1.11
C GLY A 136 5.93 15.62 -0.56
N ILE A 137 5.34 14.42 -0.70
CA ILE A 137 4.00 14.15 -0.21
C ILE A 137 3.95 14.31 1.31
N THR A 138 3.04 15.15 1.78
CA THR A 138 2.88 15.43 3.22
C THR A 138 1.77 14.60 3.85
N GLU A 139 0.77 14.21 3.08
CA GLU A 139 -0.37 13.40 3.53
C GLU A 139 -0.80 12.42 2.43
N VAL A 140 -0.99 11.17 2.82
CA VAL A 140 -1.46 10.10 1.94
C VAL A 140 -2.88 9.70 2.33
N VAL A 141 -3.83 10.01 1.44
CA VAL A 141 -5.25 9.67 1.59
C VAL A 141 -5.59 8.49 0.67
N ARG A 142 -6.00 7.35 1.23
CA ARG A 142 -6.28 6.12 0.45
C ARG A 142 -7.24 5.17 1.17
N GLY A 143 -7.68 4.09 0.53
CA GLY A 143 -8.59 3.11 1.15
C GLY A 143 -7.98 2.34 2.32
N GLU A 144 -8.79 2.02 3.34
CA GLU A 144 -8.35 1.31 4.55
C GLU A 144 -7.89 -0.13 4.34
N ASP A 145 -8.16 -0.70 3.17
CA ASP A 145 -7.56 -1.97 2.74
C ASP A 145 -6.02 -1.90 2.67
N LEU A 146 -5.45 -0.69 2.60
CA LEU A 146 -4.01 -0.44 2.56
C LEU A 146 -3.38 -0.10 3.92
N LEU A 147 -4.12 -0.16 5.03
CA LEU A 147 -3.57 0.13 6.37
C LEU A 147 -2.34 -0.73 6.71
N ARG A 148 -2.39 -2.03 6.39
CA ARG A 148 -1.24 -2.93 6.61
C ARG A 148 -0.06 -2.61 5.67
N SER A 149 -0.34 -2.03 4.50
CA SER A 149 0.72 -1.54 3.61
C SER A 149 1.48 -0.38 4.23
N THR A 150 0.82 0.47 5.02
CA THR A 150 1.45 1.55 5.78
C THR A 150 2.54 1.03 6.72
N ALA A 151 2.27 -0.06 7.45
CA ALA A 151 3.25 -0.66 8.34
C ALA A 151 4.52 -1.11 7.59
N ARG A 152 4.38 -1.68 6.39
CA ARG A 152 5.50 -2.07 5.53
C ARG A 152 6.24 -0.87 4.94
N GLN A 153 5.51 0.14 4.51
CA GLN A 153 6.08 1.38 3.95
C GLN A 153 6.88 2.16 4.99
N LEU A 154 6.41 2.22 6.24
CA LEU A 154 7.15 2.84 7.36
C LEU A 154 8.52 2.21 7.59
N LEU A 155 8.65 0.90 7.43
CA LEU A 155 9.96 0.24 7.52
C LEU A 155 10.91 0.65 6.38
N LEU A 156 10.38 0.96 5.20
CA LEU A 156 11.19 1.49 4.10
C LEU A 156 11.58 2.95 4.36
N TYR A 157 10.67 3.79 4.85
CA TYR A 157 11.00 5.16 5.27
C TYR A 157 12.14 5.17 6.30
N GLU A 158 12.04 4.31 7.33
CA GLU A 158 13.08 4.15 8.36
C GLU A 158 14.42 3.69 7.76
N ALA A 159 14.41 2.65 6.91
CA ALA A 159 15.61 2.13 6.27
C ALA A 159 16.28 3.15 5.32
N MET A 160 15.49 4.05 4.74
CA MET A 160 15.98 5.10 3.83
C MET A 160 16.37 6.40 4.56
N GLY A 161 16.02 6.53 5.84
CA GLY A 161 16.23 7.75 6.62
C GLY A 161 15.35 8.91 6.15
N TRP A 162 14.16 8.61 5.62
CA TRP A 162 13.23 9.62 5.10
C TRP A 162 12.09 9.90 6.08
N PRO A 163 11.60 11.15 6.16
CA PRO A 163 10.42 11.46 6.97
C PRO A 163 9.18 10.84 6.32
N PRO A 164 8.35 10.11 7.08
CA PRO A 164 7.08 9.60 6.57
C PRO A 164 6.02 10.72 6.46
N PRO A 165 5.05 10.62 5.53
CA PRO A 165 3.89 11.50 5.48
C PRO A 165 2.91 11.19 6.62
N ALA A 166 1.89 12.04 6.78
CA ALA A 166 0.67 11.67 7.49
C ALA A 166 -0.18 10.70 6.66
N TRP A 167 -1.06 9.94 7.31
CA TRP A 167 -1.99 9.03 6.62
C TRP A 167 -3.43 9.26 7.06
N PHE A 168 -4.35 9.15 6.10
CA PHE A 168 -5.78 9.07 6.33
C PHE A 168 -6.36 7.91 5.50
N HIS A 169 -6.88 6.89 6.17
CA HIS A 169 -7.44 5.73 5.50
C HIS A 169 -8.98 5.80 5.43
N CYS A 170 -9.51 6.00 4.22
CA CYS A 170 -10.93 6.10 3.93
C CYS A 170 -11.65 4.74 4.05
N GLU A 171 -12.94 4.79 4.43
CA GLU A 171 -13.81 3.61 4.43
C GLU A 171 -13.94 2.97 3.05
N LEU A 172 -14.03 1.65 3.03
CA LEU A 172 -14.31 0.94 1.79
C LEU A 172 -15.77 1.13 1.40
N VAL A 173 -16.00 1.39 0.11
CA VAL A 173 -17.37 1.46 -0.41
C VAL A 173 -17.98 0.06 -0.42
N THR A 174 -19.13 -0.09 0.22
CA THR A 174 -19.90 -1.34 0.29
C THR A 174 -21.21 -1.24 -0.46
N ASP A 175 -21.75 -2.39 -0.87
CA ASP A 175 -23.14 -2.50 -1.32
C ASP A 175 -24.12 -2.36 -0.14
N GLU A 176 -25.42 -2.42 -0.45
CA GLU A 176 -26.52 -2.40 0.51
C GLU A 176 -26.50 -3.55 1.54
N HIS A 177 -25.69 -4.58 1.30
CA HIS A 177 -25.48 -5.71 2.19
C HIS A 177 -24.14 -5.64 2.95
N GLY A 178 -23.45 -4.50 2.90
CA GLY A 178 -22.15 -4.30 3.56
C GLY A 178 -20.99 -5.05 2.89
N ARG A 179 -21.19 -5.63 1.70
CA ARG A 179 -20.11 -6.31 0.97
C ARG A 179 -19.33 -5.28 0.18
N ARG A 180 -18.00 -5.34 0.28
CA ARG A 180 -17.10 -4.47 -0.48
C ARG A 180 -17.42 -4.53 -1.97
N LEU A 181 -17.63 -3.36 -2.59
CA LEU A 181 -17.77 -3.26 -4.03
C LEU A 181 -16.42 -3.61 -4.68
N ALA A 182 -16.35 -4.78 -5.28
CA ALA A 182 -15.20 -5.20 -6.08
C ALA A 182 -15.36 -4.73 -7.54
N LYS A 183 -14.24 -4.44 -8.22
CA LYS A 183 -14.19 -3.98 -9.63
C LYS A 183 -14.96 -4.86 -10.64
N ARG A 184 -15.33 -6.10 -10.26
CA ARG A 184 -16.15 -7.02 -11.07
C ARG A 184 -17.62 -6.62 -11.22
N HIS A 185 -18.11 -5.66 -10.44
CA HIS A 185 -19.47 -5.12 -10.62
C HIS A 185 -19.45 -4.01 -11.69
N ASP A 186 -19.30 -4.42 -12.96
CA ASP A 186 -19.13 -3.53 -14.13
C ASP A 186 -20.23 -2.45 -14.22
N ALA A 187 -21.43 -2.79 -13.75
CA ALA A 187 -22.58 -1.90 -13.67
C ALA A 187 -22.41 -0.69 -12.72
N LEU A 188 -21.33 -0.60 -11.94
CA LEU A 188 -21.03 0.54 -11.05
C LEU A 188 -19.72 1.25 -11.40
N SER A 189 -19.09 0.91 -12.54
CA SER A 189 -17.93 1.68 -13.00
C SER A 189 -18.32 3.14 -13.30
N LEU A 190 -17.41 4.09 -13.03
CA LEU A 190 -17.62 5.50 -13.37
C LEU A 190 -17.93 5.69 -14.86
N ARG A 191 -17.32 4.86 -15.72
CA ARG A 191 -17.63 4.81 -17.15
C ARG A 191 -19.09 4.45 -17.40
N ALA A 192 -19.58 3.34 -16.85
CA ALA A 192 -20.97 2.90 -17.04
C ALA A 192 -21.98 3.90 -16.45
N LEU A 193 -21.65 4.53 -15.31
CA LEU A 193 -22.47 5.61 -14.75
C LEU A 193 -22.54 6.80 -15.72
N ARG A 194 -21.40 7.24 -16.26
CA ARG A 194 -21.35 8.33 -17.23
C ARG A 194 -22.10 8.00 -18.53
N GLU A 195 -21.95 6.78 -19.04
CA GLU A 195 -22.66 6.31 -20.24
C GLU A 195 -24.19 6.25 -20.04
N ARG A 196 -24.66 6.06 -18.80
CA ARG A 196 -26.08 6.12 -18.43
C ARG A 196 -26.57 7.54 -18.10
N GLY A 197 -25.75 8.56 -18.34
CA GLY A 197 -26.12 9.96 -18.14
C GLY A 197 -26.02 10.46 -16.69
N ALA A 198 -25.29 9.76 -15.82
CA ALA A 198 -24.99 10.27 -14.49
C ALA A 198 -24.20 11.59 -14.58
N ASP A 199 -24.67 12.63 -13.89
CA ASP A 199 -23.99 13.92 -13.80
C ASP A 199 -22.85 13.84 -12.76
N PRO A 200 -21.58 13.98 -13.15
CA PRO A 200 -20.45 13.97 -12.22
C PRO A 200 -20.58 15.01 -11.09
N ALA A 201 -21.14 16.19 -11.37
CA ALA A 201 -21.24 17.25 -10.38
C ALA A 201 -22.25 16.89 -9.28
N ALA A 202 -23.41 16.36 -9.66
CA ALA A 202 -24.40 15.82 -8.72
C ALA A 202 -23.81 14.71 -7.84
N TRP A 203 -23.04 13.78 -8.43
CA TRP A 203 -22.40 12.70 -7.69
C TRP A 203 -21.36 13.19 -6.69
N VAL A 204 -20.49 14.13 -7.09
CA VAL A 204 -19.50 14.73 -6.18
C VAL A 204 -20.20 15.43 -5.02
N LYS A 205 -21.28 16.18 -5.30
CA LYS A 205 -22.06 16.87 -4.27
C LYS A 205 -22.68 15.88 -3.28
N GLU A 206 -23.40 14.88 -3.78
CA GLU A 206 -24.05 13.85 -2.96
C GLU A 206 -23.05 13.12 -2.06
N TRP A 207 -21.91 12.70 -2.62
CA TRP A 207 -20.86 12.03 -1.85
C TRP A 207 -20.22 12.95 -0.81
N SER A 208 -19.99 14.22 -1.16
CA SER A 208 -19.44 15.21 -0.21
C SER A 208 -20.41 15.51 0.94
N GLU A 209 -21.72 15.47 0.69
CA GLU A 209 -22.76 15.60 1.72
C GLU A 209 -22.78 14.35 2.61
N ARG A 210 -22.80 13.15 2.03
CA ARG A 210 -22.73 11.89 2.77
C ARG A 210 -21.51 11.76 3.68
N LEU A 211 -20.34 12.17 3.21
CA LEU A 211 -19.12 12.17 4.02
C LEU A 211 -19.23 13.12 5.21
N ARG A 212 -19.78 14.33 5.01
CA ARG A 212 -20.02 15.31 6.08
C ARG A 212 -21.03 14.80 7.11
N ASP A 213 -22.09 14.15 6.66
CA ASP A 213 -23.11 13.57 7.55
C ASP A 213 -22.59 12.34 8.30
N GLY A 214 -21.76 11.52 7.64
CA GLY A 214 -21.06 10.37 8.26
C GLY A 214 -20.04 10.80 9.31
N GLU A 215 -19.27 11.87 9.07
CA GLU A 215 -18.40 12.48 10.08
C GLU A 215 -19.20 13.03 11.27
N ALA A 216 -20.35 13.66 11.03
CA ALA A 216 -21.23 14.16 12.08
C ALA A 216 -21.84 13.03 12.92
N ALA A 217 -22.15 11.88 12.31
CA ALA A 217 -22.63 10.69 13.01
C ALA A 217 -21.51 9.99 13.80
N SER A 218 -20.31 9.86 13.23
CA SER A 218 -19.11 9.30 13.90
C SER A 218 -18.68 10.12 15.12
N ARG A 219 -18.71 11.46 15.03
CA ARG A 219 -18.42 12.36 16.16
C ARG A 219 -19.49 12.36 17.26
N ARG A 220 -20.69 11.84 16.99
CA ARG A 220 -21.80 11.72 17.95
C ARG A 220 -21.87 10.36 18.64
N ALA A 221 -21.08 9.37 18.21
CA ALA A 221 -20.95 8.11 18.95
C ALA A 221 -20.14 8.40 20.24
N PRO A 222 -20.74 8.26 21.43
CA PRO A 222 -20.01 8.52 22.67
C PRO A 222 -18.88 7.50 22.82
N GLY A 223 -17.69 8.00 23.20
CA GLY A 223 -16.55 7.16 23.52
C GLY A 223 -16.93 6.10 24.55
N ALA A 224 -16.84 4.83 24.15
CA ALA A 224 -16.81 3.72 25.09
C ALA A 224 -15.44 3.73 25.78
N ALA A 225 -15.31 4.63 26.75
CA ALA A 225 -14.38 4.47 27.84
C ALA A 225 -14.89 3.33 28.73
N GLY A 226 -14.06 2.30 28.88
CA GLY A 226 -14.24 1.16 29.77
C GLY A 226 -12.92 0.41 29.87
#